data_AF-A0A8C5TZ71-F1
#
_entry.id   AF-A0A8C5TZ71-F1
#
_cell.length_a   1.000
_cell.length_b   1.000
_cell.length_c   1.000
_cell.angle_alpha   90.00
_cell.angle_beta   90.00
_cell.angle_gamma   90.00
#
_symmetry.space_group_name_H-M   'P 1'
#
loop_
_entity.id
_entity.type
_entity.pdbx_description
1 polymer ?
#
loop_
_entity_poly.entity_id
_entity_poly.type
_entity_poly.pdbx_seq_one_letter_code
_entity_poly.pdbx_strand_id
1 'polypeptide(L)'
;MKEILTLAFARAVFVEFLSTLIFVFIGLGSALKWPSALPSILQIALAFGLAIGTLVQAFGHISGAHINPAITIAFFVGNQISLLRTLLYVLAQLVGAIAGAGILYGVTPANTRGNLAINALNNNITPGQALVVEIILTFQLAACIFASTDNRRSGVGSPALSIGLSVTVGHLVGIYFTGCSMNPARSFGPAVVTRRFSPAHWVSLGGAGDRDGSPSATPRHGQGHLPPAQAAPSPVQPGLGHLQRWTSAVVPSEHH
;
A
#
# COMPACT_ATOMS: atom_id res chain seq x y z
N MET A 1 -7.53 -9.78 33.91
CA MET A 1 -6.31 -9.14 34.45
C MET A 1 -5.08 -10.06 34.57
N LYS A 2 -5.18 -11.41 34.53
CA LYS A 2 -4.00 -12.29 34.61
C LYS A 2 -3.15 -12.38 33.32
N GLU A 3 -3.74 -12.14 32.15
CA GLU A 3 -3.07 -12.27 30.85
C GLU A 3 -1.85 -11.33 30.69
N ILE A 4 -1.98 -10.07 31.12
CA ILE A 4 -0.94 -9.03 30.96
C ILE A 4 0.31 -9.22 31.81
N LEU A 5 0.21 -10.03 32.86
CA LEU A 5 1.33 -10.31 33.76
C LEU A 5 2.19 -11.48 33.25
N THR A 6 1.80 -12.10 32.14
CA THR A 6 2.54 -13.23 31.58
C THR A 6 3.68 -12.75 30.69
N LEU A 7 4.81 -13.46 30.78
CA LEU A 7 5.94 -13.23 29.88
C LEU A 7 5.56 -13.49 28.41
N ALA A 8 4.65 -14.42 28.16
CA ALA A 8 4.12 -14.69 26.82
C ALA A 8 3.41 -13.46 26.23
N PHE A 9 2.58 -12.77 27.02
CA PHE A 9 1.92 -11.54 26.59
C PHE A 9 2.93 -10.42 26.30
N ALA A 10 3.89 -10.20 27.19
CA ALA A 10 4.93 -9.20 26.99
C ALA A 10 5.75 -9.46 25.71
N ARG A 11 6.12 -10.73 25.47
CA ARG A 11 6.80 -11.16 24.24
C ARG A 11 5.95 -10.90 23.01
N ALA A 12 4.65 -11.19 23.06
CA ALA A 12 3.75 -10.98 21.94
C ALA A 12 3.63 -9.49 21.56
N VAL A 13 3.49 -8.59 22.55
CA VAL A 13 3.45 -7.13 22.32
C VAL A 13 4.78 -6.63 21.73
N PHE A 14 5.93 -7.08 22.28
CA PHE A 14 7.24 -6.71 21.75
C PHE A 14 7.44 -7.19 20.31
N VAL A 15 6.97 -8.40 19.99
CA VAL A 15 7.07 -8.98 18.65
C VAL A 15 6.19 -8.25 17.65
N GLU A 16 5.01 -7.76 18.03
CA GLU A 16 4.21 -6.88 17.17
C GLU A 16 4.94 -5.58 16.86
N PHE A 17 5.56 -4.94 17.86
CA PHE A 17 6.41 -3.77 17.66
C PHE A 17 7.56 -4.07 16.68
N LEU A 18 8.33 -5.13 16.93
CA LEU A 18 9.50 -5.50 16.15
C LEU A 18 9.12 -5.87 14.70
N SER A 19 8.04 -6.62 14.54
CA SER A 19 7.55 -7.02 13.22
C SER A 19 7.09 -5.81 12.42
N THR A 20 6.35 -4.87 13.02
CA THR A 20 5.94 -3.66 12.30
C THR A 20 7.11 -2.74 11.98
N LEU A 21 8.12 -2.66 12.85
CA LEU A 21 9.38 -1.95 12.56
C LEU A 21 10.05 -2.51 11.31
N ILE A 22 10.29 -3.82 11.26
CA ILE A 22 10.96 -4.48 10.14
C ILE A 22 10.12 -4.34 8.86
N PHE A 23 8.81 -4.58 8.95
CA PHE A 23 7.89 -4.44 7.84
C PHE A 23 7.94 -3.04 7.22
N VAL A 24 7.84 -1.99 8.04
CA VAL A 24 7.84 -0.61 7.56
C VAL A 24 9.22 -0.22 7.01
N PHE A 25 10.31 -0.64 7.65
CA PHE A 25 11.66 -0.40 7.15
C PHE A 25 11.85 -0.98 5.73
N ILE A 26 11.52 -2.25 5.54
CA ILE A 26 11.67 -2.95 4.26
C ILE A 26 10.69 -2.39 3.21
N GLY A 27 9.41 -2.28 3.57
CA GLY A 27 8.37 -1.84 2.66
C GLY A 27 8.64 -0.45 2.12
N LEU A 28 8.83 0.54 3.00
CA LEU A 28 9.12 1.91 2.57
C LEU A 28 10.44 2.00 1.79
N GLY A 29 11.49 1.33 2.27
CA GLY A 29 12.80 1.34 1.61
C GLY A 29 12.75 0.81 0.18
N SER A 30 11.96 -0.23 -0.06
CA SER A 30 11.75 -0.81 -1.40
C SER A 30 10.96 0.11 -2.35
N ALA A 31 10.19 1.06 -1.80
CA ALA A 31 9.31 1.95 -2.54
C ALA A 31 9.92 3.36 -2.78
N LEU A 32 11.10 3.64 -2.24
CA LEU A 32 11.80 4.90 -2.50
C LEU A 32 12.26 5.01 -3.96
N LYS A 33 12.36 6.24 -4.46
CA LYS A 33 12.84 6.52 -5.83
C LYS A 33 14.37 6.49 -5.86
N TRP A 34 14.94 5.29 -5.89
CA TRP A 34 16.39 5.08 -5.98
C TRP A 34 16.93 5.61 -7.32
N PRO A 35 17.91 6.54 -7.33
CA PRO A 35 18.40 7.16 -8.55
C PRO A 35 19.03 6.17 -9.56
N SER A 36 19.59 5.07 -9.06
CA SER A 36 20.23 4.04 -9.88
C SER A 36 19.24 3.11 -10.58
N ALA A 37 18.07 2.88 -9.99
CA ALA A 37 17.04 1.99 -10.51
C ALA A 37 15.69 2.30 -9.84
N LEU A 38 14.74 2.83 -10.61
CA LEU A 38 13.40 3.09 -10.10
C LEU A 38 12.66 1.77 -9.85
N PRO A 39 12.03 1.58 -8.67
CA PRO A 39 11.32 0.36 -8.36
C PRO A 39 10.05 0.22 -9.21
N SER A 40 9.82 -0.98 -9.75
CA SER A 40 8.58 -1.30 -10.47
C SER A 40 7.43 -1.60 -9.50
N ILE A 41 6.18 -1.54 -9.98
CA ILE A 41 4.99 -1.89 -9.19
C ILE A 41 5.08 -3.32 -8.66
N LEU A 42 5.51 -4.28 -9.51
CA LEU A 42 5.67 -5.68 -9.10
C LEU A 42 6.75 -5.83 -8.03
N GLN A 43 7.87 -5.11 -8.15
CA GLN A 43 8.94 -5.14 -7.16
C GLN A 43 8.46 -4.62 -5.79
N ILE A 44 7.73 -3.50 -5.77
CA ILE A 44 7.16 -2.95 -4.54
C ILE A 44 6.14 -3.92 -3.96
N ALA A 45 5.21 -4.42 -4.78
CA ALA A 45 4.18 -5.36 -4.33
C ALA A 45 4.77 -6.62 -3.71
N LEU A 46 5.79 -7.22 -4.35
CA LEU A 46 6.50 -8.37 -3.81
C LEU A 46 7.27 -8.03 -2.54
N ALA A 47 7.91 -6.87 -2.45
CA ALA A 47 8.65 -6.49 -1.24
C ALA A 47 7.73 -6.38 -0.02
N PHE A 48 6.57 -5.72 -0.16
CA PHE A 48 5.58 -5.63 0.91
C PHE A 48 4.98 -7.00 1.27
N GLY A 49 4.61 -7.79 0.26
CA GLY A 49 4.01 -9.11 0.49
C GLY A 49 4.96 -10.13 1.07
N LEU A 50 6.19 -10.22 0.55
CA LEU A 50 7.21 -11.12 1.09
C LEU A 50 7.67 -10.69 2.48
N ALA A 51 7.72 -9.40 2.79
CA ALA A 51 7.99 -8.93 4.14
C ALA A 51 6.93 -9.43 5.12
N ILE A 52 5.64 -9.28 4.79
CA ILE A 52 4.55 -9.80 5.63
C ILE A 52 4.62 -11.33 5.74
N GLY A 53 4.76 -12.05 4.63
CA GLY A 53 4.84 -13.51 4.66
C GLY A 53 6.02 -14.01 5.50
N THR A 54 7.18 -13.38 5.38
CA THR A 54 8.37 -13.71 6.17
C THR A 54 8.14 -13.46 7.66
N LEU A 55 7.56 -12.31 8.01
CA LEU A 55 7.31 -11.96 9.42
C LEU A 55 6.20 -12.82 10.04
N VAL A 56 5.17 -13.17 9.28
CA VAL A 56 4.15 -14.14 9.71
C VAL A 56 4.79 -15.52 9.94
N GLN A 57 5.66 -15.97 9.05
CA GLN A 57 6.39 -17.23 9.22
C GLN A 57 7.30 -17.22 10.46
N ALA A 58 8.03 -16.12 10.67
CA ALA A 58 8.99 -15.98 11.76
C ALA A 58 8.32 -15.80 13.13
N PHE A 59 7.23 -15.05 13.19
CA PHE A 59 6.70 -14.50 14.44
C PHE A 59 5.22 -14.83 14.71
N GLY A 60 4.51 -15.42 13.74
CA GLY A 60 3.09 -15.76 13.88
C GLY A 60 2.80 -16.66 15.09
N HIS A 61 3.70 -17.60 15.39
CA HIS A 61 3.57 -18.49 16.55
C HIS A 61 3.72 -17.79 17.91
N ILE A 62 4.23 -16.55 17.96
CA ILE A 62 4.45 -15.79 19.19
C ILE A 62 3.30 -14.80 19.45
N SER A 63 2.94 -14.00 18.45
CA SER A 63 1.94 -12.93 18.61
C SER A 63 0.67 -13.10 17.77
N GLY A 64 0.67 -14.01 16.80
CA GLY A 64 -0.29 -14.02 15.69
C GLY A 64 0.15 -13.19 14.48
N ALA A 65 1.24 -12.40 14.61
CA ALA A 65 1.81 -11.55 13.57
C ALA A 65 0.75 -10.70 12.85
N HIS A 66 0.02 -9.87 13.60
CA HIS A 66 -0.99 -9.00 13.03
C HIS A 66 -0.33 -7.89 12.20
N ILE A 67 0.70 -7.24 12.76
CA ILE A 67 1.57 -6.23 12.11
C ILE A 67 0.75 -5.04 11.53
N ASN A 68 -0.52 -4.92 11.92
CA ASN A 68 -1.50 -4.07 11.26
C ASN A 68 -2.66 -3.76 12.23
N PRO A 69 -2.91 -2.47 12.54
CA PRO A 69 -4.01 -2.08 13.41
C PRO A 69 -5.38 -2.53 12.88
N ALA A 70 -5.60 -2.48 11.56
CA ALA A 70 -6.87 -2.90 10.95
C ALA A 70 -7.13 -4.40 11.15
N ILE A 71 -6.09 -5.24 10.99
CA ILE A 71 -6.21 -6.68 11.26
C ILE A 71 -6.39 -6.96 12.75
N THR A 72 -5.70 -6.23 13.62
CA THR A 72 -5.86 -6.37 15.07
C THR A 72 -7.28 -6.03 15.51
N ILE A 73 -7.87 -4.97 14.96
CA ILE A 73 -9.27 -4.61 15.20
C ILE A 73 -10.21 -5.67 14.61
N ALA A 74 -9.91 -6.22 13.42
CA ALA A 74 -10.72 -7.28 12.84
C ALA A 74 -10.76 -8.54 13.75
N PHE A 75 -9.62 -8.94 14.33
CA PHE A 75 -9.56 -10.05 15.29
C PHE A 75 -10.34 -9.74 16.58
N PHE A 76 -10.35 -8.48 17.02
CA PHE A 76 -11.15 -8.06 18.17
C PHE A 76 -12.66 -8.16 17.87
N VAL A 77 -13.11 -7.63 16.73
CA VAL A 77 -14.51 -7.72 16.29
C VAL A 77 -14.93 -9.18 16.05
N GLY A 78 -14.01 -10.01 15.55
CA GLY A 78 -14.20 -11.45 15.41
C GLY A 78 -14.13 -12.25 16.72
N ASN A 79 -14.06 -11.57 17.87
CA ASN A 79 -13.97 -12.15 19.21
C ASN A 79 -12.81 -13.16 19.39
N GLN A 80 -11.68 -12.91 18.71
CA GLN A 80 -10.48 -13.75 18.76
C GLN A 80 -9.46 -13.26 19.79
N ILE A 81 -9.50 -11.97 20.16
CA ILE A 81 -8.58 -11.36 21.13
C ILE A 81 -9.31 -10.43 22.11
N SER A 82 -8.72 -10.21 23.28
CA SER A 82 -9.24 -9.29 24.30
C SER A 82 -9.01 -7.82 23.92
N LEU A 83 -9.89 -6.92 24.38
CA LEU A 83 -9.76 -5.47 24.14
C LEU A 83 -8.38 -4.93 24.56
N LEU A 84 -7.87 -5.37 25.70
CA LEU A 84 -6.58 -4.90 26.21
C LEU A 84 -5.42 -5.35 25.31
N ARG A 85 -5.47 -6.59 24.79
CA ARG A 85 -4.50 -7.07 23.79
C ARG A 85 -4.58 -6.22 22.52
N THR A 86 -5.79 -5.92 22.04
CA THR A 86 -6.02 -5.07 20.87
C THR A 86 -5.35 -3.70 21.04
N LEU A 87 -5.59 -3.03 22.16
CA LEU A 87 -5.02 -1.70 22.42
C LEU A 87 -3.49 -1.72 22.46
N LEU A 88 -2.90 -2.71 23.15
CA LEU A 88 -1.45 -2.82 23.27
C LEU A 88 -0.77 -3.26 21.98
N TYR A 89 -1.41 -4.10 21.17
CA TYR A 89 -0.93 -4.44 19.83
C TYR A 89 -0.95 -3.24 18.90
N VAL A 90 -2.06 -2.49 18.85
CA VAL A 90 -2.17 -1.28 18.02
C VAL A 90 -1.11 -0.27 18.42
N LEU A 91 -0.90 -0.03 19.72
CA LEU A 91 0.14 0.88 20.19
C LEU A 91 1.53 0.39 19.78
N ALA A 92 1.84 -0.89 19.99
CA ALA A 92 3.12 -1.49 19.60
C ALA A 92 3.38 -1.36 18.09
N GLN A 93 2.37 -1.61 17.26
CA GLN A 93 2.44 -1.49 15.80
C GLN A 93 2.69 -0.04 15.37
N LEU A 94 1.99 0.94 15.95
CA LEU A 94 2.19 2.36 15.65
C LEU A 94 3.61 2.83 16.02
N VAL A 95 4.09 2.48 17.22
CA VAL A 95 5.44 2.81 17.67
C VAL A 95 6.50 2.10 16.81
N GLY A 96 6.26 0.83 16.46
CA GLY A 96 7.12 0.05 15.56
C GLY A 96 7.23 0.69 14.18
N ALA A 97 6.11 1.12 13.60
CA ALA A 97 6.09 1.79 12.32
C ALA A 97 6.86 3.11 12.32
N ILE A 98 6.71 3.93 13.37
CA ILE A 98 7.51 5.16 13.54
C ILE A 98 8.99 4.82 13.63
N ALA A 99 9.37 3.83 14.44
CA ALA A 99 10.76 3.42 14.59
C ALA A 99 11.35 2.92 13.26
N GLY A 100 10.63 2.07 12.52
CA GLY A 100 11.07 1.54 11.22
C GLY A 100 11.27 2.65 10.18
N ALA A 101 10.32 3.57 10.08
CA ALA A 101 10.43 4.74 9.21
C ALA A 101 11.56 5.69 9.65
N GLY A 102 11.76 5.89 10.95
CA GLY A 102 12.82 6.74 11.50
C GLY A 102 14.21 6.19 11.24
N ILE A 103 14.39 4.87 11.43
CA ILE A 103 15.64 4.19 11.09
C ILE A 103 15.90 4.31 9.58
N LEU A 104 14.90 4.04 8.73
CA LEU A 104 15.02 4.19 7.29
C LEU A 104 15.44 5.62 6.90
N TYR A 105 14.80 6.63 7.49
CA TYR A 105 15.15 8.04 7.27
C TYR A 105 16.62 8.31 7.60
N GLY A 106 17.10 7.80 8.74
CA GLY A 106 18.48 7.98 9.21
C GLY A 106 19.52 7.35 8.28
N VAL A 107 19.26 6.14 7.76
CA VAL A 107 20.22 5.40 6.92
C VAL A 107 20.13 5.74 5.44
N THR A 108 19.04 6.38 4.98
CA THR A 108 18.84 6.70 3.57
C THR A 108 19.51 8.03 3.21
N PRO A 109 20.26 8.13 2.09
CA PRO A 109 20.80 9.39 1.58
C PRO A 109 19.73 10.45 1.31
N ALA A 110 20.02 11.72 1.61
CA ALA A 110 19.04 12.81 1.54
C ALA A 110 18.39 12.98 0.16
N ASN A 111 19.15 12.77 -0.92
CA ASN A 111 18.65 12.83 -2.31
C ASN A 111 17.66 11.71 -2.67
N THR A 112 17.63 10.63 -1.89
CA THR A 112 16.77 9.44 -2.13
C THR A 112 15.56 9.41 -1.20
N ARG A 113 15.64 10.05 -0.02
CA ARG A 113 14.56 10.06 1.00
C ARG A 113 13.22 10.47 0.42
N GLY A 114 13.19 11.50 -0.44
CA GLY A 114 11.95 12.01 -1.03
C GLY A 114 10.89 12.32 0.02
N ASN A 115 9.69 11.77 -0.16
CA ASN A 115 8.60 11.83 0.81
C ASN A 115 8.54 10.61 1.76
N LEU A 116 9.59 9.78 1.80
CA LEU A 116 9.67 8.54 2.58
C LEU A 116 8.56 7.53 2.27
N ALA A 117 8.08 7.51 1.02
CA ALA A 117 7.01 6.63 0.55
C ALA A 117 5.72 6.71 1.39
N ILE A 118 5.37 7.92 1.87
CA ILE A 118 4.05 8.19 2.45
C ILE A 118 2.94 7.85 1.45
N ASN A 119 1.84 7.29 1.95
CA ASN A 119 0.63 7.09 1.17
C ASN A 119 0.05 8.45 0.76
N ALA A 120 -0.33 8.56 -0.52
CA ALA A 120 -0.86 9.78 -1.10
C ALA A 120 -1.90 9.42 -2.15
N LEU A 121 -2.96 10.22 -2.22
CA LEU A 121 -3.94 10.13 -3.30
C LEU A 121 -3.27 10.45 -4.63
N ASN A 122 -3.58 9.64 -5.64
CA ASN A 122 -3.28 10.01 -7.01
C ASN A 122 -4.18 11.18 -7.46
N ASN A 123 -3.65 12.08 -8.30
CA ASN A 123 -4.28 13.37 -8.65
C ASN A 123 -5.69 13.26 -9.26
N ASN A 124 -6.04 12.10 -9.83
CA ASN A 124 -7.33 11.86 -10.48
C ASN A 124 -8.29 11.00 -9.65
N ILE A 125 -7.97 10.74 -8.37
CA ILE A 125 -8.75 9.87 -7.49
C ILE A 125 -9.34 10.70 -6.36
N THR A 126 -10.67 10.63 -6.20
CA THR A 126 -11.35 11.28 -5.07
C THR A 126 -11.09 10.51 -3.76
N PRO A 127 -11.13 11.17 -2.59
CA PRO A 127 -11.01 10.48 -1.31
C PRO A 127 -12.03 9.34 -1.12
N GLY A 128 -13.26 9.51 -1.62
CA GLY A 128 -14.30 8.48 -1.56
C GLY A 128 -13.97 7.24 -2.40
N GLN A 129 -13.45 7.42 -3.62
CA GLN A 129 -13.00 6.30 -4.46
C GLN A 129 -11.83 5.56 -3.81
N ALA A 130 -10.86 6.30 -3.27
CA ALA A 130 -9.74 5.72 -2.57
C ALA A 130 -10.16 4.94 -1.32
N LEU A 131 -11.15 5.43 -0.57
CA LEU A 131 -11.71 4.71 0.58
C LEU A 131 -12.31 3.37 0.17
N VAL A 132 -13.11 3.33 -0.89
CA VAL A 132 -13.70 2.08 -1.40
C VAL A 132 -12.60 1.09 -1.77
N VAL A 133 -11.54 1.55 -2.45
CA VAL A 133 -10.40 0.71 -2.79
C VAL A 133 -9.74 0.17 -1.52
N GLU A 134 -9.34 1.02 -0.57
CA GLU A 134 -8.68 0.58 0.67
C GLU A 134 -9.53 -0.39 1.50
N ILE A 135 -10.86 -0.22 1.51
CA ILE A 135 -11.79 -1.16 2.14
C ILE A 135 -11.70 -2.54 1.47
N ILE A 136 -11.79 -2.61 0.13
CA ILE A 136 -11.73 -3.87 -0.61
C ILE A 136 -10.38 -4.56 -0.42
N LEU A 137 -9.28 -3.80 -0.50
CA LEU A 137 -7.93 -4.34 -0.35
C LEU A 137 -7.71 -4.90 1.06
N THR A 138 -8.15 -4.18 2.10
CA THR A 138 -8.02 -4.63 3.48
C THR A 138 -8.98 -5.79 3.78
N PHE A 139 -10.17 -5.79 3.19
CA PHE A 139 -11.14 -6.88 3.33
C PHE A 139 -10.60 -8.20 2.78
N GLN A 140 -10.06 -8.23 1.56
CA GLN A 140 -9.50 -9.48 1.00
C GLN A 140 -8.31 -10.00 1.82
N LEU A 141 -7.53 -9.09 2.43
CA LEU A 141 -6.42 -9.47 3.31
C LEU A 141 -6.95 -10.11 4.58
N ALA A 142 -7.90 -9.45 5.25
CA ALA A 142 -8.52 -9.97 6.46
C ALA A 142 -9.17 -11.34 6.19
N ALA A 143 -9.93 -11.49 5.10
CA ALA A 143 -10.53 -12.75 4.70
C ALA A 143 -9.47 -13.86 4.47
N CYS A 144 -8.37 -13.54 3.81
CA CYS A 144 -7.25 -14.47 3.63
C CYS A 144 -6.63 -14.89 4.97
N ILE A 145 -6.40 -13.94 5.89
CA ILE A 145 -5.84 -14.22 7.21
C ILE A 145 -6.78 -15.12 8.00
N PHE A 146 -8.06 -14.75 8.15
CA PHE A 146 -9.03 -15.56 8.88
C PHE A 146 -9.13 -16.98 8.32
N ALA A 147 -9.18 -17.13 6.99
CA ALA A 147 -9.23 -18.45 6.37
C ALA A 147 -7.94 -19.26 6.55
N SER A 148 -6.78 -18.60 6.63
CA SER A 148 -5.47 -19.24 6.77
C SER A 148 -5.13 -19.61 8.21
N THR A 149 -5.76 -18.95 9.19
CA THR A 149 -5.55 -19.20 10.62
C THR A 149 -6.73 -19.91 11.29
N ASP A 150 -7.75 -20.33 10.53
CA ASP A 150 -8.89 -21.08 11.05
C ASP A 150 -8.52 -22.54 11.29
N ASN A 151 -8.51 -22.96 12.57
CA ASN A 151 -8.21 -24.33 12.98
C ASN A 151 -9.22 -25.37 12.46
N ARG A 152 -10.38 -24.95 11.96
CA ARG A 152 -11.38 -25.84 11.35
C ARG A 152 -11.02 -26.24 9.93
N ARG A 153 -10.10 -25.51 9.28
CA ARG A 153 -9.69 -25.76 7.90
C ARG A 153 -8.52 -26.74 7.86
N SER A 154 -8.72 -27.89 7.23
CA SER A 154 -7.65 -28.82 6.87
C SER A 154 -7.00 -28.43 5.53
N GLY A 155 -5.73 -28.81 5.33
CA GLY A 155 -5.04 -28.63 4.04
C GLY A 155 -4.74 -27.18 3.65
N VAL A 156 -4.41 -26.31 4.60
CA VAL A 156 -4.17 -24.87 4.39
C VAL A 156 -2.94 -24.53 3.52
N GLY A 157 -2.04 -25.48 3.25
CA GLY A 157 -0.80 -25.19 2.54
C GLY A 157 0.15 -24.35 3.39
N SER A 158 0.60 -23.20 2.89
CA SER A 158 1.45 -22.25 3.63
C SER A 158 0.66 -20.98 3.99
N PRO A 159 0.10 -20.87 5.22
CA PRO A 159 -0.59 -19.67 5.70
C PRO A 159 0.24 -18.40 5.53
N ALA A 160 1.52 -18.46 5.89
CA ALA A 160 2.43 -17.33 5.79
C ALA A 160 2.60 -16.84 4.35
N LEU A 161 2.82 -17.75 3.40
CA LEU A 161 2.93 -17.39 1.99
C LEU A 161 1.61 -16.85 1.43
N SER A 162 0.48 -17.48 1.75
CA SER A 162 -0.85 -17.02 1.31
C SER A 162 -1.16 -15.61 1.80
N ILE A 163 -0.90 -15.31 3.07
CA ILE A 163 -1.11 -13.97 3.65
C ILE A 163 -0.15 -12.96 3.00
N GLY A 164 1.12 -13.32 2.81
CA GLY A 164 2.08 -12.46 2.12
C GLY A 164 1.68 -12.14 0.68
N LEU A 165 1.28 -13.15 -0.09
CA LEU A 165 0.81 -12.94 -1.47
C LEU A 165 -0.51 -12.18 -1.54
N SER A 166 -1.40 -12.27 -0.54
CA SER A 166 -2.60 -11.43 -0.45
C SER A 166 -2.24 -9.94 -0.29
N VAL A 167 -1.17 -9.62 0.44
CA VAL A 167 -0.63 -8.25 0.48
C VAL A 167 -0.04 -7.84 -0.87
N THR A 168 0.68 -8.72 -1.56
CA THR A 168 1.17 -8.48 -2.93
C THR A 168 0.01 -8.15 -3.88
N VAL A 169 -1.05 -8.97 -3.88
CA VAL A 169 -2.25 -8.75 -4.71
C VAL A 169 -2.86 -7.38 -4.43
N GLY A 170 -2.97 -7.01 -3.15
CA GLY A 170 -3.47 -5.69 -2.79
C GLY A 170 -2.61 -4.55 -3.33
N HIS A 171 -1.28 -4.68 -3.27
CA HIS A 171 -0.34 -3.68 -3.79
C HIS A 171 -0.37 -3.56 -5.32
N LEU A 172 -0.54 -4.66 -6.05
CA LEU A 172 -0.64 -4.64 -7.52
C LEU A 172 -1.77 -3.74 -8.03
N VAL A 173 -2.81 -3.51 -7.22
CA VAL A 173 -3.91 -2.58 -7.52
C VAL A 173 -3.76 -1.26 -6.77
N GLY A 174 -3.60 -1.31 -5.44
CA GLY A 174 -3.69 -0.16 -4.56
C GLY A 174 -2.63 0.91 -4.79
N ILE A 175 -1.47 0.55 -5.35
CA ILE A 175 -0.40 1.52 -5.61
C ILE A 175 -0.88 2.63 -6.56
N TYR A 176 -1.72 2.31 -7.55
CA TYR A 176 -2.22 3.30 -8.51
C TYR A 176 -3.20 4.32 -7.90
N PHE A 177 -3.81 4.01 -6.75
CA PHE A 177 -4.82 4.85 -6.10
C PHE A 177 -4.25 5.68 -4.96
N THR A 178 -3.56 5.01 -4.02
CA THR A 178 -3.17 5.59 -2.72
C THR A 178 -1.70 5.32 -2.36
N GLY A 179 -0.95 4.64 -3.23
CA GLY A 179 0.32 4.00 -2.87
C GLY A 179 0.15 2.71 -2.06
N CYS A 180 -1.09 2.22 -1.92
CA CYS A 180 -1.52 1.06 -1.14
C CYS A 180 -1.21 1.17 0.36
N SER A 181 -2.22 1.51 1.18
CA SER A 181 -2.10 1.49 2.63
C SER A 181 -2.30 0.06 3.14
N MET A 182 -3.54 -0.43 3.09
CA MET A 182 -4.04 -1.66 3.75
C MET A 182 -3.75 -1.74 5.27
N ASN A 183 -3.00 -0.79 5.82
CA ASN A 183 -2.39 -0.85 7.14
C ASN A 183 -2.22 0.57 7.71
N PRO A 184 -3.01 0.95 8.72
CA PRO A 184 -2.93 2.26 9.36
C PRO A 184 -1.54 2.59 9.93
N ALA A 185 -0.82 1.61 10.50
CA ALA A 185 0.51 1.85 11.06
C ALA A 185 1.54 2.17 9.96
N ARG A 186 1.48 1.45 8.83
CA ARG A 186 2.33 1.71 7.65
C ARG A 186 2.15 3.11 7.07
N SER A 187 0.92 3.63 7.12
CA SER A 187 0.62 5.01 6.69
C SER A 187 1.05 6.05 7.73
N PHE A 188 0.85 5.74 9.02
CA PHE A 188 1.15 6.64 10.13
C PHE A 188 2.66 6.85 10.35
N GLY A 189 3.46 5.79 10.33
CA GLY A 189 4.90 5.83 10.61
C GLY A 189 5.67 6.89 9.81
N PRO A 190 5.71 6.83 8.46
CA PRO A 190 6.41 7.81 7.65
C PRO A 190 5.76 9.21 7.69
N ALA A 191 4.44 9.30 7.91
CA ALA A 191 3.75 10.58 8.06
C ALA A 191 4.23 11.34 9.30
N VAL A 192 4.40 10.63 10.43
CA VAL A 192 4.98 11.20 11.66
C VAL A 192 6.43 11.62 11.46
N VAL A 193 7.27 10.73 10.89
CA VAL A 193 8.71 10.99 10.71
C VAL A 193 8.96 12.18 9.78
N THR A 194 8.18 12.28 8.70
CA THR A 194 8.30 13.40 7.74
C THR A 194 7.48 14.63 8.14
N ARG A 195 6.66 14.53 9.20
CA ARG A 195 5.69 15.55 9.63
C ARG A 195 4.73 15.97 8.52
N ARG A 196 4.29 15.00 7.71
CA ARG A 196 3.40 15.22 6.55
C ARG A 196 2.18 14.32 6.64
N PHE A 197 1.04 14.93 6.95
CA PHE A 197 -0.27 14.29 6.90
C PHE A 197 -1.05 14.87 5.72
N SER A 198 -1.44 14.00 4.79
CA SER A 198 -2.35 14.39 3.70
C SER A 198 -3.72 14.79 4.28
N PRO A 199 -4.45 15.74 3.67
CA PRO A 199 -5.86 15.99 4.03
C PRO A 199 -6.74 14.73 3.97
N ALA A 200 -6.35 13.75 3.15
CA ALA A 200 -7.01 12.46 3.04
C ALA A 200 -6.34 11.35 3.85
N HIS A 201 -5.52 11.66 4.86
CA HIS A 201 -4.86 10.65 5.69
C HIS A 201 -5.88 9.73 6.39
N TRP A 202 -7.07 10.24 6.69
CA TRP A 202 -8.18 9.47 7.24
C TRP A 202 -8.59 8.27 6.36
N VAL A 203 -8.41 8.35 5.03
CA VAL A 203 -8.67 7.25 4.10
C VAL A 203 -7.76 6.06 4.42
N SER A 204 -6.50 6.33 4.73
CA SER A 204 -5.50 5.30 5.06
C SER A 204 -5.71 4.63 6.43
N LEU A 205 -6.50 5.28 7.30
CA LEU A 205 -6.95 4.75 8.59
C LEU A 205 -8.27 3.96 8.47
N GLY A 206 -8.93 3.99 7.31
CA GLY A 206 -10.26 3.40 7.09
C GLY A 206 -11.41 4.20 7.70
N GLY A 207 -11.18 5.46 8.10
CA GLY A 207 -12.23 6.34 8.61
C GLY A 207 -13.14 6.85 7.49
N ALA A 208 -14.31 7.37 7.84
CA ALA A 208 -15.07 8.25 6.96
C ALA A 208 -14.72 9.70 7.33
N GLY A 209 -14.11 10.46 6.41
CA GLY A 209 -13.81 11.86 6.66
C GLY A 209 -15.09 12.69 6.75
N ASP A 210 -15.07 13.72 7.59
CA ASP A 210 -16.14 14.72 7.62
C ASP A 210 -16.31 15.31 6.22
N ARG A 211 -17.54 15.23 5.70
CA ARG A 211 -17.91 15.77 4.39
C ARG A 211 -17.94 17.30 4.33
N ASP A 212 -17.53 17.99 5.39
CA ASP A 212 -17.71 19.44 5.54
C ASP A 212 -16.59 20.31 4.97
N GLY A 213 -15.60 19.72 4.32
CA GLY A 213 -14.61 20.44 3.53
C GLY A 213 -15.10 20.77 2.11
N SER A 214 -16.27 21.39 1.94
CA SER A 214 -16.62 22.00 0.65
C SER A 214 -15.66 23.17 0.39
N PRO A 215 -14.84 23.16 -0.68
CA PRO A 215 -14.40 24.42 -1.26
C PRO A 215 -15.62 24.97 -2.00
N SER A 216 -16.41 25.80 -1.34
CA SER A 216 -17.34 26.73 -2.00
C SER A 216 -16.52 27.80 -2.73
N ALA A 217 -15.82 27.39 -3.79
CA ALA A 217 -15.24 28.28 -4.77
C ALA A 217 -15.94 28.01 -6.09
N THR A 218 -17.18 28.52 -6.20
CA THR A 218 -17.81 28.77 -7.50
C THR A 218 -16.86 29.66 -8.30
N PRO A 219 -16.33 29.25 -9.46
CA PRO A 219 -15.67 30.20 -10.34
C PRO A 219 -16.76 31.13 -10.87
N ARG A 220 -16.77 32.39 -10.44
CA ARG A 220 -17.42 33.44 -11.23
C ARG A 220 -16.60 33.57 -12.52
N HIS A 221 -16.96 32.81 -13.54
CA HIS A 221 -16.55 33.16 -14.90
C HIS A 221 -17.25 34.46 -15.24
N GLY A 222 -16.48 35.55 -15.20
CA GLY A 222 -16.82 36.78 -15.88
C GLY A 222 -17.09 36.48 -17.34
N GLN A 223 -18.18 37.06 -17.85
CA GLN A 223 -18.48 37.12 -19.26
C GLN A 223 -17.28 37.72 -20.01
N GLY A 224 -16.53 36.86 -20.69
CA GLY A 224 -15.55 37.23 -21.71
C GLY A 224 -16.12 36.82 -23.06
N HIS A 225 -16.31 37.80 -23.94
CA HIS A 225 -16.71 37.63 -25.34
C HIS A 225 -15.96 36.48 -26.03
N LEU A 226 -16.72 35.60 -26.69
CA LEU A 226 -16.19 34.66 -27.68
C LEU A 226 -15.94 35.40 -29.00
N PRO A 227 -14.74 35.33 -29.61
CA PRO A 227 -14.56 35.68 -31.01
C PRO A 227 -15.08 34.55 -31.94
N PRO A 228 -15.47 34.87 -33.19
CA PRO A 228 -16.12 33.91 -34.08
C PRO A 228 -15.17 32.80 -34.56
N ALA A 229 -15.77 31.63 -34.82
CA ALA A 229 -15.11 30.41 -35.26
C ALA A 229 -14.31 30.61 -36.55
N GLN A 230 -13.04 30.21 -36.53
CA GLN A 230 -12.22 30.07 -37.73
C GLN A 230 -12.50 28.70 -38.36
N ALA A 231 -12.73 28.71 -39.69
CA ALA A 231 -13.05 27.55 -40.49
C ALA A 231 -11.91 26.50 -40.50
N ALA A 232 -12.29 25.22 -40.49
CA ALA A 232 -11.37 24.10 -40.60
C ALA A 232 -10.65 24.08 -41.96
N PRO A 233 -9.34 23.74 -42.03
CA PRO A 233 -8.66 23.55 -43.31
C PRO A 233 -9.08 22.23 -43.97
N SER A 234 -9.24 22.27 -45.29
CA SER A 234 -9.61 21.16 -46.17
C SER A 234 -8.61 19.98 -46.12
N PRO A 235 -9.06 18.73 -46.37
CA PRO A 235 -8.19 17.56 -46.33
C PRO A 235 -7.19 17.55 -47.49
N VAL A 236 -5.91 17.38 -47.16
CA VAL A 236 -4.82 17.14 -48.12
C VAL A 236 -4.88 15.68 -48.60
N GLN A 237 -4.99 15.47 -49.91
CA GLN A 237 -4.85 14.14 -50.51
C GLN A 237 -3.39 13.65 -50.42
N PRO A 238 -3.11 12.40 -50.01
CA PRO A 238 -1.75 11.86 -50.09
C PRO A 238 -1.43 11.45 -51.53
N GLY A 239 -0.39 12.05 -52.09
CA GLY A 239 0.20 11.65 -53.36
C GLY A 239 0.82 10.25 -53.26
N LEU A 240 0.55 9.42 -54.28
CA LEU A 240 1.25 8.17 -54.52
C LEU A 240 2.74 8.44 -54.74
N GLY A 241 3.57 7.92 -53.84
CA GLY A 241 5.01 7.87 -54.04
C GLY A 241 5.73 7.78 -52.72
N HIS A 242 5.74 6.60 -52.10
CA HIS A 242 6.78 6.07 -51.20
C HIS A 242 6.27 4.76 -50.54
N LEU A 243 5.98 3.75 -51.37
CA LEU A 243 5.77 2.36 -50.94
C LEU A 243 6.61 1.47 -51.86
N GLN A 244 7.92 1.49 -51.66
CA GLN A 244 8.83 0.54 -52.34
C GLN A 244 10.20 0.38 -51.66
N ARG A 245 10.22 0.37 -50.32
CA ARG A 245 11.32 -0.22 -49.54
C ARG A 245 10.68 -0.97 -48.39
N TRP A 246 11.24 -2.13 -48.04
CA TRP A 246 10.78 -3.12 -47.04
C TRP A 246 9.94 -4.29 -47.56
N THR A 247 10.41 -4.97 -48.61
CA THR A 247 10.17 -6.42 -48.79
C THR A 247 11.44 -7.06 -49.34
N SER A 248 12.36 -7.48 -48.46
CA SER A 248 13.45 -8.44 -48.74
C SER A 248 14.25 -8.67 -47.46
N ALA A 249 13.85 -9.66 -46.64
CA ALA A 249 14.76 -10.39 -45.74
C ALA A 249 13.96 -11.39 -44.88
N VAL A 250 13.48 -12.49 -45.47
CA VAL A 250 13.43 -13.81 -44.81
C VAL A 250 13.49 -14.87 -45.92
N VAL A 251 14.66 -15.47 -46.12
CA VAL A 251 14.82 -16.81 -46.71
C VAL A 251 15.57 -17.62 -45.65
N PRO A 252 15.06 -18.75 -45.15
CA PRO A 252 15.88 -19.74 -44.49
C PRO A 252 16.51 -20.67 -45.54
N SER A 253 17.83 -20.84 -45.47
CA SER A 253 18.57 -21.84 -46.24
C SER A 253 18.36 -23.23 -45.63
N GLU A 254 17.78 -24.15 -46.39
CA GLU A 254 18.02 -25.59 -46.21
C GLU A 254 19.32 -25.96 -46.94
N HIS A 255 20.13 -26.83 -46.34
CA HIS A 255 20.51 -28.15 -46.89
C HIS A 255 21.74 -28.72 -46.16
N HIS A 256 21.64 -30.03 -45.89
CA HIS A 256 22.68 -31.07 -45.85
C HIS A 256 23.98 -30.87 -45.07
#